data_AF-A0A144MBE1-F1
#
_entry.id   AF-A0A144MBE1-F1
#
_cell.length_a   1.000
_cell.length_b   1.000
_cell.length_c   1.000
_cell.angle_alpha   90.00
_cell.angle_beta   90.00
_cell.angle_gamma   90.00
#
_symmetry.space_group_name_H-M   'P 1'
#
loop_
_entity.id
_entity.type
_entity.pdbx_description
1 polymer ?
#
loop_
_entity_poly.entity_id
_entity_poly.type
_entity_poly.pdbx_seq_one_letter_code
_entity_poly.pdbx_strand_id
1 'polypeptide(L)'
;MDNSSREPIESRRISDQPALRSSSGTIWIVAGGIFLVIVAGVLAAIIVSGSTAVPTAITTIVIAAALYLILLIARFAFRPGRVRLWVMAGAMIGMAVASLVGLVLCVGAAASGA
;
A
#
# COMPACT_ATOMS: atom_id res chain seq x y z
N MET A 1 -5.59 -55.36 11.51
CA MET A 1 -5.47 -54.06 12.21
C MET A 1 -4.59 -53.17 11.34
N ASP A 2 -5.23 -52.48 10.40
CA ASP A 2 -4.59 -51.63 9.41
C ASP A 2 -4.30 -50.25 10.02
N ASN A 3 -3.04 -49.83 9.96
CA ASN A 3 -2.57 -48.58 10.55
C ASN A 3 -2.88 -47.36 9.66
N SER A 4 -3.83 -47.47 8.74
CA SER A 4 -4.07 -46.49 7.66
C SER A 4 -4.83 -45.24 8.12
N SER A 5 -5.33 -45.21 9.36
CA SER A 5 -6.15 -44.12 9.89
C SER A 5 -5.35 -42.96 10.49
N ARG A 6 -4.02 -42.97 10.38
CA ARG A 6 -3.11 -41.98 11.01
C ARG A 6 -2.41 -41.03 10.05
N GLU A 7 -2.79 -40.99 8.77
CA GLU A 7 -2.33 -39.90 7.90
C GLU A 7 -3.13 -38.64 8.23
N PRO A 8 -2.49 -37.54 8.68
CA PRO A 8 -3.19 -36.26 8.81
C PRO A 8 -3.75 -35.92 7.44
N ILE A 9 -5.07 -35.77 7.32
CA ILE A 9 -5.69 -35.35 6.06
C ILE A 9 -5.21 -33.92 5.77
N GLU A 10 -4.18 -33.79 4.94
CA GLU A 10 -3.65 -32.51 4.47
C GLU A 10 -4.79 -31.77 3.73
N SER A 11 -5.27 -30.66 4.30
CA SER A 11 -6.37 -29.90 3.71
C SER A 11 -5.90 -29.26 2.40
N ARG A 12 -6.46 -29.71 1.26
CA ARG A 12 -6.18 -29.11 -0.06
C ARG A 12 -6.93 -27.81 -0.31
N ARG A 13 -7.70 -27.28 0.64
CA ARG A 13 -8.34 -25.97 0.50
C ARG A 13 -7.26 -24.88 0.48
N ILE A 14 -7.35 -23.99 -0.51
CA ILE A 14 -6.42 -22.86 -0.66
C ILE A 14 -6.35 -21.99 0.61
N SER A 15 -7.46 -21.87 1.35
CA SER A 15 -7.55 -21.08 2.60
C SER A 15 -6.76 -21.68 3.78
N ASP A 16 -6.44 -22.97 3.70
CA ASP A 16 -5.81 -23.75 4.77
C ASP A 16 -4.31 -23.93 4.52
N GLN A 17 -3.81 -23.52 3.35
CA GLN A 17 -2.39 -23.59 3.02
C GLN A 17 -1.57 -22.62 3.91
N PRO A 18 -0.62 -23.13 4.72
CA PRO A 18 0.20 -22.30 5.61
C PRO A 18 1.01 -21.25 4.85
N ALA A 19 1.48 -21.60 3.64
CA ALA A 19 2.26 -20.74 2.77
C ALA A 19 1.51 -19.48 2.33
N LEU A 20 0.17 -19.53 2.21
CA LEU A 20 -0.64 -18.37 1.86
C LEU A 20 -0.97 -17.47 3.06
N ARG A 21 -0.74 -17.95 4.29
CA ARG A 21 -0.98 -17.19 5.52
C ARG A 21 0.26 -16.46 6.04
N SER A 22 1.45 -16.85 5.60
CA SER A 22 2.73 -16.29 6.06
C SER A 22 3.35 -15.34 5.03
N SER A 23 2.63 -14.30 4.62
CA SER A 23 3.32 -13.16 4.01
C SER A 23 4.20 -12.52 5.07
N SER A 24 5.52 -12.48 4.81
CA SER A 24 6.53 -11.94 5.73
C SER A 24 6.18 -10.53 6.22
N GLY A 25 5.35 -9.76 5.51
CA GLY A 25 4.93 -8.40 5.86
C GLY A 25 5.97 -7.36 5.44
N THR A 26 7.24 -7.74 5.34
CA THR A 26 8.31 -6.90 4.78
C THR A 26 8.04 -6.51 3.32
N ILE A 27 7.45 -7.40 2.52
CA ILE A 27 7.14 -7.11 1.11
C ILE A 27 6.18 -5.93 0.95
N TRP A 28 5.22 -5.76 1.87
CA TRP A 28 4.31 -4.62 1.88
C TRP A 28 5.05 -3.30 2.11
N ILE A 29 6.05 -3.30 2.98
CA ILE A 29 6.88 -2.11 3.27
C ILE A 29 7.73 -1.76 2.06
N VAL A 30 8.38 -2.75 1.45
CA VAL A 30 9.25 -2.55 0.28
C VAL A 30 8.43 -2.05 -0.90
N ALA A 31 7.34 -2.74 -1.24
CA ALA A 31 6.46 -2.32 -2.32
C ALA A 31 5.87 -0.92 -2.05
N GLY A 32 5.46 -0.65 -0.80
CA GLY A 32 4.87 0.64 -0.43
C GLY A 32 5.89 1.77 -0.48
N GLY A 33 7.14 1.48 -0.09
CA GLY A 33 8.23 2.46 -0.13
C GLY A 33 8.62 2.79 -1.56
N ILE A 34 8.76 1.78 -2.41
CA ILE A 34 9.01 1.98 -3.85
C ILE A 34 7.88 2.80 -4.48
N PHE A 35 6.63 2.44 -4.19
CA PHE A 35 5.47 3.17 -4.67
C PHE A 35 5.50 4.65 -4.22
N LEU A 36 5.73 4.90 -2.94
CA LEU A 36 5.81 6.25 -2.38
C LEU A 36 6.92 7.07 -3.03
N VAL A 37 8.11 6.50 -3.22
CA VAL A 37 9.25 7.18 -3.86
C VAL A 37 8.93 7.56 -5.31
N ILE A 38 8.34 6.65 -6.07
CA ILE A 38 7.97 6.91 -7.47
C ILE A 38 6.93 8.05 -7.54
N VAL A 39 5.86 7.95 -6.75
CA VAL A 39 4.81 8.98 -6.71
C VAL A 39 5.37 10.33 -6.25
N ALA A 40 6.17 10.35 -5.19
CA ALA A 40 6.79 11.56 -4.68
C ALA A 40 7.72 12.19 -5.71
N GLY A 41 8.48 11.39 -6.48
CA GLY A 41 9.32 11.90 -7.56
C GLY A 41 8.53 12.60 -8.67
N VAL A 42 7.41 12.01 -9.10
CA VAL A 42 6.51 12.63 -10.10
C VAL A 42 5.91 13.92 -9.55
N LEU A 43 5.38 13.90 -8.33
CA LEU A 43 4.78 15.08 -7.70
C LEU A 43 5.82 16.18 -7.41
N ALA A 44 7.05 15.82 -7.08
CA ALA A 44 8.15 16.77 -6.92
C ALA A 44 8.46 17.51 -8.23
N ALA A 45 8.40 16.84 -9.38
CA ALA A 45 8.55 17.52 -10.67
C ALA A 45 7.44 18.56 -10.91
N ILE A 46 6.20 18.28 -10.49
CA ILE A 46 5.08 19.24 -10.54
C ILE A 46 5.31 20.42 -9.58
N ILE A 47 5.89 20.16 -8.41
CA ILE A 47 6.20 21.22 -7.44
C ILE A 47 7.28 22.15 -8.00
N VAL A 48 8.34 21.58 -8.59
CA VAL A 48 9.46 22.35 -9.17
C VAL A 48 9.02 23.15 -10.40
N SER A 49 8.00 22.71 -11.14
CA SER A 49 7.49 23.46 -12.30
C SER A 49 6.79 24.77 -11.92
N GLY A 50 6.43 24.97 -10.64
CA GLY A 50 5.78 26.19 -10.17
C GLY A 50 4.35 26.39 -10.69
N SER A 51 3.71 25.33 -11.17
CA SER A 51 2.35 25.37 -11.72
C SER A 51 1.27 25.66 -10.66
N THR A 52 0.05 25.98 -11.12
CA THR A 52 -1.15 26.09 -10.26
C THR A 52 -1.47 24.80 -9.50
N ALA A 53 -0.90 23.66 -9.91
CA ALA A 53 -1.04 22.35 -9.26
C ALA A 53 -0.10 22.13 -8.05
N VAL A 54 0.76 23.09 -7.69
CA VAL A 54 1.69 22.92 -6.55
C VAL A 54 0.96 22.56 -5.23
N PRO A 55 -0.13 23.23 -4.82
CA PRO A 55 -0.80 22.91 -3.55
C PRO A 55 -1.42 21.50 -3.54
N THR A 56 -1.98 21.07 -4.67
CA THR A 56 -2.56 19.73 -4.81
C THR A 56 -1.48 18.66 -4.79
N ALA A 57 -0.33 18.91 -5.43
CA ALA A 57 0.81 18.01 -5.38
C ALA A 57 1.36 17.83 -3.96
N ILE A 58 1.55 18.91 -3.20
CA ILE A 58 2.01 18.86 -1.80
C ILE A 58 1.01 18.07 -0.94
N THR A 59 -0.28 18.36 -1.06
CA THR A 59 -1.33 17.67 -0.28
C THR A 59 -1.33 16.17 -0.58
N THR A 60 -1.15 15.79 -1.84
CA THR A 60 -1.10 14.39 -2.28
C THR A 60 0.11 13.66 -1.69
N ILE A 61 1.29 14.29 -1.68
CA ILE A 61 2.50 13.72 -1.05
C ILE A 61 2.26 13.48 0.44
N VAL A 62 1.67 14.45 1.15
CA VAL A 62 1.40 14.34 2.59
C VAL A 62 0.46 13.19 2.89
N ILE A 63 -0.62 13.03 2.11
CA ILE A 63 -1.58 11.92 2.28
C ILE A 63 -0.91 10.58 2.02
N ALA A 64 -0.14 10.45 0.92
CA ALA A 64 0.56 9.21 0.59
C ALA A 64 1.59 8.85 1.68
N ALA A 65 2.35 9.82 2.17
CA ALA A 65 3.31 9.62 3.25
C ALA A 65 2.64 9.21 4.57
N ALA A 66 1.50 9.82 4.91
CA ALA A 66 0.73 9.44 6.11
C ALA A 66 0.19 8.01 6.03
N LEU A 67 -0.31 7.59 4.87
CA LEU A 67 -0.76 6.22 4.63
C LEU A 67 0.40 5.22 4.67
N TYR A 68 1.57 5.59 4.14
CA TYR A 68 2.77 4.78 4.29
C TYR A 68 3.18 4.64 5.75
N LEU A 69 3.10 5.72 6.53
CA LEU A 69 3.36 5.68 7.97
C LEU A 69 2.38 4.75 8.70
N ILE A 70 1.09 4.75 8.32
CA ILE A 70 0.11 3.78 8.83
C ILE A 70 0.52 2.35 8.49
N LEU A 71 1.05 2.09 7.29
CA LEU A 71 1.58 0.78 6.92
C LEU A 71 2.77 0.36 7.80
N LEU A 72 3.69 1.27 8.08
CA LEU A 72 4.82 1.04 8.98
C LEU A 72 4.35 0.78 10.42
N ILE A 73 3.45 1.61 10.95
CA ILE A 73 2.86 1.41 12.28
C ILE A 73 2.16 0.06 12.32
N ALA A 74 1.39 -0.28 11.30
CA ALA A 74 0.67 -1.54 11.26
C ALA A 74 1.62 -2.73 11.32
N ARG A 75 2.76 -2.62 10.65
CA ARG A 75 3.80 -3.64 10.69
C ARG A 75 4.40 -3.82 12.08
N PHE A 76 4.84 -2.74 12.70
CA PHE A 76 5.72 -2.78 13.87
C PHE A 76 4.95 -2.76 15.20
N ALA A 77 3.75 -2.19 15.23
CA ALA A 77 2.96 -2.05 16.45
C ALA A 77 1.94 -3.18 16.68
N PHE A 78 1.48 -3.87 15.62
CA PHE A 78 0.46 -4.93 15.76
C PHE A 78 1.04 -6.35 15.67
N ARG A 79 0.48 -7.24 16.51
CA ARG A 79 0.78 -8.68 16.47
C ARG A 79 0.45 -9.29 15.09
N PRO A 80 1.20 -10.33 14.66
CA PRO A 80 0.89 -11.05 13.42
C PRO A 80 -0.53 -11.59 13.43
N GLY A 81 -1.33 -11.24 12.42
CA GLY A 81 -2.72 -11.67 12.32
C GLY A 81 -3.45 -11.05 11.13
N ARG A 82 -4.73 -11.43 10.96
CA ARG A 82 -5.57 -10.96 9.84
C ARG A 82 -5.71 -9.44 9.85
N VAL A 83 -6.00 -8.83 11.00
CA VAL A 83 -6.20 -7.37 11.13
C VAL A 83 -5.00 -6.59 10.59
N ARG A 84 -3.77 -7.02 10.92
CA ARG A 84 -2.56 -6.40 10.39
C ARG A 84 -2.52 -6.42 8.87
N LEU A 85 -2.83 -7.56 8.25
CA LEU A 85 -2.84 -7.68 6.78
C LEU A 85 -3.92 -6.79 6.14
N TRP A 86 -5.11 -6.72 6.74
CA TRP A 86 -6.18 -5.83 6.25
C TRP A 86 -5.78 -4.36 6.31
N VAL A 87 -5.15 -3.92 7.41
CA VAL A 87 -4.67 -2.54 7.53
C VAL A 87 -3.55 -2.25 6.53
N MET A 88 -2.59 -3.15 6.36
CA MET A 88 -1.50 -2.97 5.39
C MET A 88 -2.01 -2.94 3.94
N ALA A 89 -2.97 -3.82 3.60
CA ALA A 89 -3.61 -3.82 2.29
C ALA A 89 -4.44 -2.56 2.05
N GLY A 90 -5.24 -2.15 3.04
CA GLY A 90 -6.03 -0.94 2.98
C GLY A 90 -5.17 0.32 2.83
N ALA A 91 -4.07 0.41 3.58
CA ALA A 91 -3.12 1.51 3.45
C ALA A 91 -2.49 1.55 2.05
N MET A 92 -2.10 0.40 1.50
CA MET A 92 -1.55 0.31 0.14
C MET A 92 -2.55 0.76 -0.93
N ILE A 93 -3.77 0.23 -0.88
CA ILE A 93 -4.84 0.60 -1.81
C ILE A 93 -5.17 2.09 -1.64
N GLY A 94 -5.23 2.57 -0.40
CA GLY A 94 -5.43 3.98 -0.09
C GLY A 94 -4.36 4.86 -0.72
N MET A 95 -3.09 4.49 -0.63
CA MET A 95 -1.99 5.23 -1.28
C MET A 95 -2.18 5.28 -2.79
N ALA A 96 -2.52 4.13 -3.41
CA ALA A 96 -2.74 4.05 -4.84
C ALA A 96 -3.88 4.98 -5.30
N VAL A 97 -5.03 4.90 -4.62
CA VAL A 97 -6.20 5.74 -4.92
C VAL A 97 -5.90 7.22 -4.68
N ALA A 98 -5.34 7.57 -3.53
CA ALA A 98 -5.02 8.96 -3.21
C ALA A 98 -4.02 9.56 -4.19
N SER A 99 -3.00 8.80 -4.58
CA SER A 99 -1.99 9.25 -5.56
C SER A 99 -2.59 9.42 -6.94
N LEU A 100 -3.45 8.49 -7.37
CA LEU A 100 -4.12 8.59 -8.67
C LEU A 100 -5.06 9.80 -8.72
N VAL A 101 -5.90 9.97 -7.70
CA VAL A 101 -6.80 11.13 -7.59
C VAL A 101 -6.00 12.42 -7.55
N GLY A 102 -4.95 12.49 -6.73
CA GLY A 102 -4.09 13.66 -6.63
C GLY A 102 -3.42 14.04 -7.95
N LEU A 103 -2.92 13.05 -8.71
CA LEU A 103 -2.35 13.28 -10.04
C LEU A 103 -3.40 13.79 -11.04
N VAL A 104 -4.60 13.21 -11.06
CA VAL A 104 -5.70 13.69 -11.90
C VAL A 104 -6.07 15.14 -11.57
N LEU A 105 -6.13 15.47 -10.28
CA LEU A 105 -6.38 16.84 -9.83
C LEU A 105 -5.24 17.79 -10.21
N CYS A 106 -3.99 17.34 -10.18
CA CYS A 106 -2.86 18.15 -10.66
C CYS A 106 -2.98 18.46 -12.15
N VAL A 107 -3.33 17.46 -12.98
CA VAL A 107 -3.55 17.67 -14.42
C VAL A 107 -4.72 18.63 -14.67
N GLY A 108 -5.83 18.46 -13.95
CA GLY A 108 -6.97 19.37 -14.05
C GLY A 108 -6.63 20.80 -13.67
N ALA A 109 -5.90 20.99 -12.56
CA ALA A 109 -5.48 22.32 -12.10
C ALA A 109 -4.49 22.99 -13.07
N ALA A 110 -3.59 22.22 -13.67
CA ALA A 110 -2.67 22.72 -14.70
C ALA A 110 -3.44 23.13 -15.96
N ALA A 111 -4.45 22.35 -16.37
CA ALA A 111 -5.28 22.66 -17.53
C ALA A 111 -6.20 23.88 -17.34
N SER A 112 -6.64 24.16 -16.11
CA SER A 112 -7.47 25.34 -15.83
C SER A 112 -6.66 26.63 -15.60
N GLY A 113 -5.35 26.51 -15.40
CA GLY A 113 -4.44 27.65 -15.21
C GLY A 113 -3.66 28.05 -16.47
N ALA A 114 -3.78 27.29 -17.56
CA ALA A 114 -3.23 27.58 -18.89
C ALA A 114 -4.22 28.40 -19.72
#